data_AF-A0A4R4K4H7-F1
#
_entry.id   AF-A0A4R4K4H7-F1
#
_cell.length_a   1.000
_cell.length_b   1.000
_cell.length_c   1.000
_cell.angle_alpha   90.00
_cell.angle_beta   90.00
_cell.angle_gamma   90.00
#
_symmetry.space_group_name_H-M   'P 1'
#
loop_
_entity.id
_entity.type
_entity.pdbx_description
1 polymer ?
#
loop_
_entity_poly.entity_id
_entity_poly.type
_entity_poly.pdbx_seq_one_letter_code
_entity_poly.pdbx_strand_id
1 'polypeptide(L)' 'MKTFNSPTEKQEYYAKRRNRGLRAAGLGAFVLGLGFTLQYILYVNGLSFNSIMYGMTLVGGGLIFYAAVEILG' A
#
# COMPACT_ATOMS: atom_id res chain seq x y z
N MET A 1 0.58 1.40 -25.00
CA MET A 1 0.00 0.17 -24.44
C MET A 1 0.92 -0.98 -24.78
N LYS A 2 1.17 -1.91 -23.86
CA LYS A 2 2.05 -3.07 -24.11
C LYS A 2 1.36 -4.00 -25.12
N THR A 3 2.01 -4.31 -26.22
CA THR A 3 1.49 -5.26 -27.22
C THR A 3 1.80 -6.67 -26.73
N PHE A 4 0.79 -7.55 -26.72
CA PHE A 4 0.94 -8.95 -26.30
C PHE A 4 0.85 -9.84 -27.52
N ASN A 5 1.69 -10.87 -27.60
CA ASN A 5 1.69 -11.80 -28.74
C ASN A 5 0.63 -12.89 -28.59
N SER A 6 0.08 -13.08 -27.39
CA SER A 6 -1.01 -14.03 -27.13
C SER A 6 -1.95 -13.59 -25.98
N PRO A 7 -3.19 -14.11 -25.93
CA PRO A 7 -4.11 -13.87 -24.81
C PRO A 7 -3.58 -14.39 -23.48
N THR A 8 -2.82 -15.50 -23.50
CA THR A 8 -2.20 -16.13 -22.33
C THR A 8 -1.11 -15.25 -21.72
N GLU A 9 -0.23 -14.68 -22.55
CA GLU A 9 0.82 -13.76 -22.12
C GLU A 9 0.23 -12.49 -21.47
N LYS A 10 -0.89 -12.01 -22.00
CA LYS A 10 -1.64 -10.90 -21.40
C LYS A 10 -2.14 -11.26 -20.00
N GLN A 11 -2.77 -12.42 -19.82
CA GLN A 11 -3.30 -12.84 -18.53
C GLN A 11 -2.20 -13.02 -17.48
N GLU A 12 -1.08 -13.66 -17.82
CA GLU A 12 0.05 -13.82 -16.89
C GLU A 12 0.66 -12.47 -16.47
N TYR A 13 0.77 -11.53 -17.41
CA TYR A 13 1.27 -10.19 -17.11
C TYR A 13 0.38 -9.47 -16.09
N TYR A 14 -0.94 -9.45 -16.30
CA TYR A 14 -1.88 -8.82 -15.38
C TYR A 14 -1.99 -9.57 -14.04
N ALA A 15 -1.91 -10.90 -14.03
CA ALA A 15 -1.89 -11.69 -12.79
C ALA A 15 -0.65 -11.38 -11.93
N LYS A 16 0.53 -11.30 -12.57
CA LYS A 16 1.77 -10.91 -11.90
C LYS A 16 1.69 -9.48 -11.36
N ARG A 17 1.08 -8.57 -12.13
CA ARG A 17 0.85 -7.18 -11.72
C ARG A 17 -0.06 -7.09 -10.50
N ARG A 18 -1.22 -7.77 -10.54
CA ARG A 18 -2.16 -7.86 -9.41
C ARG A 18 -1.49 -8.41 -8.15
N ASN A 19 -0.66 -9.45 -8.27
CA ASN A 19 0.05 -10.01 -7.12
C ASN A 19 1.04 -9.02 -6.49
N ARG A 20 1.74 -8.20 -7.30
CA ARG A 20 2.59 -7.13 -6.76
C ARG A 20 1.75 -6.06 -6.07
N GLY A 21 0.64 -5.67 -6.67
CA GLY A 21 -0.32 -4.74 -6.07
C GLY A 21 -0.86 -5.25 -4.74
N LEU A 22 -1.29 -6.52 -4.65
CA LEU A 22 -1.78 -7.11 -3.41
C LEU A 22 -0.72 -7.12 -2.30
N ARG A 23 0.54 -7.42 -2.63
CA ARG A 23 1.66 -7.34 -1.67
C ARG A 23 1.88 -5.90 -1.18
N ALA A 24 1.85 -4.93 -2.09
CA ALA A 24 1.98 -3.52 -1.74
C ALA A 24 0.80 -3.02 -0.89
N ALA A 25 -0.43 -3.47 -1.19
CA ALA A 25 -1.61 -3.15 -0.39
C ALA A 25 -1.48 -3.70 1.03
N GLY A 26 -1.03 -4.95 1.17
CA GLY A 26 -0.78 -5.58 2.47
C GLY A 26 0.25 -4.81 3.29
N LEU A 27 1.37 -4.43 2.68
CA LEU A 27 2.40 -3.60 3.35
C LEU A 27 1.86 -2.21 3.72
N GLY A 28 1.13 -1.55 2.82
CA GLY A 28 0.53 -0.25 3.09
C GLY A 28 -0.48 -0.30 4.23
N ALA A 29 -1.37 -1.29 4.24
CA ALA A 29 -2.34 -1.51 5.31
C ALA A 29 -1.65 -1.79 6.64
N PHE A 30 -0.58 -2.59 6.65
CA PHE A 30 0.21 -2.87 7.84
C PHE A 30 0.84 -1.59 8.41
N VAL A 31 1.50 -0.77 7.58
CA VAL A 31 2.12 0.49 8.00
C VAL A 31 1.08 1.46 8.57
N LEU A 32 -0.09 1.59 7.93
CA LEU A 32 -1.18 2.44 8.42
C LEU A 32 -1.76 1.93 9.74
N GLY A 33 -1.97 0.62 9.87
CA GLY A 33 -2.47 0.00 11.10
C GLY A 33 -1.52 0.16 12.28
N LEU A 34 -0.21 -0.02 12.04
CA LEU A 34 0.84 0.21 13.04
C LEU A 34 0.88 1.68 13.46
N GLY A 35 0.82 2.59 12.49
CA GLY A 35 0.76 4.03 12.76
C GLY A 35 -0.44 4.38 13.64
N PHE A 36 -1.64 3.92 13.26
CA PHE A 36 -2.85 4.15 14.06
C PHE A 36 -2.72 3.62 15.49
N THR A 37 -2.16 2.42 15.65
CA THR A 37 -1.95 1.80 16.97
C THR A 37 -0.99 2.62 17.83
N LEU A 38 0.13 3.05 17.27
CA LEU A 38 1.11 3.90 17.96
C LEU A 38 0.50 5.26 18.35
N GLN A 39 -0.26 5.87 17.46
CA GLN A 39 -0.93 7.14 17.75
C GLN A 39 -1.96 6.99 18.88
N TYR A 40 -2.70 5.89 18.92
CA TYR A 40 -3.62 5.61 20.01
C TYR A 40 -2.90 5.46 21.36
N ILE A 41 -1.79 4.70 21.41
CA ILE A 41 -0.97 4.55 22.61
C ILE A 41 -0.44 5.90 23.09
N LEU A 42 0.11 6.71 22.19
CA LEU A 42 0.66 8.03 22.53
C LEU A 42 -0.42 8.99 23.04
N TYR A 43 -1.60 8.99 22.39
CA TYR A 43 -2.75 9.78 22.81
C TYR A 43 -3.17 9.47 24.25
N VAL A 44 -3.27 8.19 24.62
CA VAL A 44 -3.63 7.77 25.99
C VAL A 44 -2.57 8.21 27.03
N ASN A 45 -1.32 8.36 26.62
CA ASN A 45 -0.21 8.81 27.50
C ASN A 45 0.00 10.33 27.49
N GLY A 46 -0.86 11.11 26.81
CA GLY A 46 -0.70 12.56 26.70
C GLY A 46 0.53 13.01 25.90
N LEU A 47 1.11 12.10 25.11
CA LEU A 47 2.26 12.37 24.25
C LEU A 47 1.79 12.55 22.80
N SER A 48 2.54 13.34 22.02
CA SER A 48 2.26 13.49 20.59
C SER A 48 3.54 13.34 19.76
N PHE A 49 3.42 12.66 18.63
CA PHE A 49 4.51 12.40 17.69
C PHE A 49 4.04 12.61 16.24
N ASN A 50 3.37 13.74 16.02
CA ASN A 50 2.63 14.04 14.78
C ASN A 50 3.50 13.94 13.52
N SER A 51 4.77 14.37 13.59
CA SER A 51 5.69 14.35 12.44
C SER A 51 5.98 12.92 11.93
N ILE A 52 6.21 11.97 12.85
CA ILE A 52 6.43 10.56 12.48
C ILE A 52 5.13 9.94 11.98
N MET A 53 4.01 10.27 12.62
CA MET A 53 2.69 9.81 12.21
C MET A 53 2.34 10.23 10.78
N TYR A 54 2.54 11.50 10.44
CA TYR A 54 2.31 11.97 9.06
C TYR A 54 3.23 11.29 8.05
N GLY A 55 4.49 11.04 8.41
CA GLY A 55 5.41 10.26 7.57
C GLY A 55 4.91 8.84 7.31
N MET A 56 4.47 8.13 8.36
CA MET A 56 3.90 6.79 8.22
C MET A 56 2.61 6.79 7.40
N THR A 57 1.74 7.78 7.57
CA THR A 57 0.53 7.93 6.76
C THR A 57 0.84 8.17 5.29
N LEU A 58 1.83 9.01 4.98
CA LEU A 58 2.28 9.25 3.61
C LEU A 58 2.85 7.98 2.96
N VAL A 59 3.71 7.25 3.67
CA VAL A 59 4.29 6.00 3.17
C VAL A 59 3.21 4.93 2.98
N GLY A 60 2.36 4.71 3.98
CA GLY A 60 1.28 3.74 3.92
C GLY A 60 0.25 4.07 2.84
N GLY A 61 -0.17 5.33 2.75
CA GLY A 61 -1.07 5.82 1.71
C GLY A 61 -0.47 5.70 0.31
N GLY A 62 0.82 6.02 0.15
CA GLY A 62 1.54 5.86 -1.12
C GLY A 62 1.61 4.40 -1.57
N LEU A 63 1.83 3.45 -0.65
CA LEU A 63 1.81 2.01 -0.94
C LEU A 63 0.42 1.52 -1.35
N ILE A 64 -0.64 1.99 -0.68
CA ILE A 64 -2.03 1.69 -1.06
C ILE A 64 -2.34 2.25 -2.44
N PHE A 65 -1.90 3.48 -2.75
CA PHE A 65 -2.13 4.09 -4.06
C PHE A 65 -1.38 3.35 -5.17
N TYR A 66 -0.11 3.01 -4.95
CA TYR A 66 0.66 2.16 -5.88
C TYR A 66 0.00 0.80 -6.08
N ALA A 67 -0.50 0.19 -5.01
CA ALA A 67 -1.23 -1.06 -5.10
C ALA A 67 -2.51 -0.94 -5.92
N ALA A 68 -3.27 0.14 -5.75
CA ALA A 68 -4.45 0.42 -6.55
C ALA A 68 -4.12 0.53 -8.04
N VAL A 69 -3.02 1.22 -8.39
CA VAL A 69 -2.55 1.33 -9.78
C VAL A 69 -2.12 -0.04 -10.35
N GLU A 70 -1.48 -0.89 -9.55
CA GLU A 70 -1.08 -2.24 -10.00
C GLU A 70 -2.25 -3.24 -10.09
N ILE A 71 -3.31 -3.06 -9.29
CA ILE A 71 -4.49 -3.94 -9.28
C ILE A 71 -5.52 -3.52 -10.33
N LEU A 72 -5.78 -2.21 -10.45
CA LEU A 72 -6.79 -1.64 -11.35
C LEU A 72 -6.24 -1.34 -12.76
N GLY A 73 -4.91 -1.34 -12.92
CA GLY A 73 -4.22 -0.98 -14.17
C GLY A 73 -3.93 -2.13 -15.11
#